data_AF-A0A1X9QM92-F1
#
_entry.id   AF-A0A1X9QM92-F1
#
_cell.length_a   1.000
_cell.length_b   1.000
_cell.length_c   1.000
_cell.angle_alpha   90.00
_cell.angle_beta   90.00
_cell.angle_gamma   90.00
#
_symmetry.space_group_name_H-M   'P 1'
#
loop_
_entity.id
_entity.type
_entity.pdbx_description
1 polymer ?
#
loop_
_entity_poly.entity_id
_entity_poly.type
_entity_poly.pdbx_seq_one_letter_code
_entity_poly.pdbx_strand_id
1 'polypeptide(L)'
;SYQIEGGQESDRGPSIWDSFAATPGNVKNADTGRNACDHYNLWPTDLDLVRDAGFDAYRFSFAWPRLIPDGTGAASDAGLDYYDRLIDGILERGLKPFATLYHWDLP
;
A
#
# COMPACT_ATOMS: atom_id res chain seq x y z
N SER A 1 -2.55 1.39 1.57
CA SER A 1 -1.53 0.38 1.89
C SER A 1 -2.12 -0.95 2.33
N TYR A 2 -2.16 -1.27 3.63
CA TYR A 2 -2.27 -2.65 4.15
C TYR A 2 -3.41 -3.50 3.56
N GLN A 3 -4.55 -2.86 3.30
CA GLN A 3 -5.77 -3.54 2.85
C GLN A 3 -5.72 -4.01 1.40
N ILE A 4 -4.88 -3.42 0.55
CA ILE A 4 -4.89 -3.69 -0.90
C ILE A 4 -3.52 -4.04 -1.48
N GLU A 5 -2.42 -3.50 -0.92
CA GLU A 5 -1.09 -3.62 -1.54
C GLU A 5 -0.60 -5.07 -1.63
N GLY A 6 -0.63 -5.80 -0.51
CA GLY A 6 0.17 -7.02 -0.41
C GLY A 6 1.66 -6.71 -0.45
N GLY A 7 2.45 -7.63 -1.00
CA GLY A 7 3.90 -7.47 -1.11
C GLY A 7 4.59 -7.36 0.26
N GLN A 8 4.10 -8.08 1.27
CA GLN A 8 4.68 -8.00 2.63
C GLN A 8 6.02 -8.74 2.77
N GLU A 9 6.33 -9.65 1.84
CA GLU A 9 7.61 -10.36 1.80
C GLU A 9 8.66 -9.64 0.94
N SER A 10 8.36 -8.45 0.40
CA SER A 10 9.28 -7.65 -0.40
C SER A 10 10.16 -6.72 0.46
N ASP A 11 10.46 -5.54 -0.06
CA ASP A 11 11.22 -4.40 0.46
C ASP A 11 10.56 -3.61 1.61
N ARG A 12 9.74 -4.25 2.46
CA ARG A 12 8.95 -3.58 3.52
C ARG A 12 9.19 -4.23 4.90
N GLY A 13 9.28 -3.40 5.95
CA GLY A 13 9.26 -3.84 7.35
C GLY A 13 7.87 -4.31 7.82
N PRO A 14 7.77 -4.99 8.98
CA PRO A 14 6.47 -5.34 9.56
C PRO A 14 5.71 -4.09 10.04
N SER A 15 4.39 -4.19 10.16
CA SER A 15 3.57 -3.27 10.96
C SER A 15 2.88 -3.98 12.12
N ILE A 16 2.24 -3.20 12.99
CA ILE A 16 1.35 -3.71 14.04
C ILE A 16 0.23 -4.59 13.47
N TRP A 17 -0.24 -4.34 12.23
CA TRP A 17 -1.26 -5.17 11.59
C TRP A 17 -0.73 -6.53 11.14
N ASP A 18 0.54 -6.63 10.76
CA ASP A 18 1.17 -7.92 10.46
C ASP A 18 1.20 -8.82 11.69
N SER A 19 1.63 -8.27 12.83
CA SER A 19 1.64 -8.99 14.10
C SER A 19 0.22 -9.31 14.57
N PHE A 20 -0.70 -8.34 14.46
CA PHE A 20 -2.09 -8.53 14.88
C PHE A 20 -2.80 -9.60 14.06
N ALA A 21 -2.66 -9.60 12.73
CA ALA A 21 -3.29 -10.56 11.84
C ALA A 21 -2.68 -11.96 11.94
N ALA A 22 -1.38 -12.08 12.24
CA ALA A 22 -0.73 -13.36 12.49
C ALA A 22 -1.14 -14.01 13.82
N THR A 23 -1.77 -13.27 14.73
CA THR A 23 -2.20 -13.79 16.04
C THR A 23 -3.52 -14.58 15.91
N PRO A 24 -3.56 -15.86 16.32
CA PRO A 24 -4.77 -16.68 16.21
C PRO A 24 -5.99 -16.05 16.89
N GLY A 25 -7.10 -15.94 16.15
CA GLY A 25 -8.37 -15.44 16.66
C GLY A 25 -8.59 -13.93 16.52
N ASN A 26 -7.56 -13.15 16.16
CA ASN A 26 -7.68 -11.70 15.98
C ASN A 26 -8.38 -11.30 14.68
N VAL A 27 -8.20 -12.10 13.63
CA VAL A 27 -8.81 -11.88 12.31
C VAL A 27 -9.65 -13.10 11.94
N LYS A 28 -10.81 -12.84 11.31
CA LYS A 28 -11.71 -13.88 10.81
C LYS A 28 -10.92 -14.81 9.86
N ASN A 29 -11.12 -16.12 9.98
CA ASN A 29 -10.46 -17.15 9.17
C ASN A 29 -8.91 -17.16 9.22
N ALA A 30 -8.29 -16.37 10.11
CA ALA A 30 -6.85 -16.09 10.08
C ALA A 30 -6.38 -15.45 8.76
N ASP A 31 -7.23 -14.63 8.13
CA ASP A 31 -6.87 -13.86 6.94
C ASP A 31 -5.74 -12.85 7.27
N THR A 32 -4.87 -12.56 6.29
CA THR A 32 -3.73 -11.65 6.44
C THR A 32 -3.64 -10.67 5.27
N GLY A 33 -2.91 -9.57 5.46
CA GLY A 33 -2.62 -8.62 4.38
C GLY A 33 -1.49 -9.06 3.44
N ARG A 34 -0.94 -10.28 3.58
CA ARG A 34 0.28 -10.72 2.86
C ARG A 34 0.20 -10.50 1.36
N ASN A 35 -0.89 -10.98 0.76
CA ASN A 35 -1.18 -10.81 -0.66
C ASN A 35 -2.24 -9.73 -0.89
N ALA A 36 -3.22 -9.60 0.01
CA ALA A 36 -4.34 -8.66 -0.12
C ALA A 36 -4.98 -8.71 -1.52
N CYS A 37 -5.01 -7.59 -2.24
CA CYS A 37 -5.48 -7.49 -3.62
C CYS A 37 -4.35 -7.54 -4.66
N ASP A 38 -3.11 -7.73 -4.22
CA ASP A 38 -1.88 -7.66 -5.03
C ASP A 38 -1.71 -6.32 -5.77
N HIS A 39 -2.24 -5.22 -5.21
CA HIS A 39 -2.13 -3.89 -5.80
C HIS A 39 -0.68 -3.45 -5.96
N TYR A 40 0.24 -3.97 -5.15
CA TYR A 40 1.68 -3.71 -5.30
C TYR A 40 2.20 -4.06 -6.72
N ASN A 41 1.68 -5.14 -7.31
CA ASN A 41 2.03 -5.55 -8.67
C ASN A 41 0.99 -5.09 -9.71
N LEU A 42 -0.28 -4.98 -9.32
CA LEU A 42 -1.41 -4.75 -10.22
C LEU A 42 -1.85 -3.28 -10.32
N TRP A 43 -1.16 -2.35 -9.64
CA TRP A 43 -1.53 -0.93 -9.64
C TRP A 43 -1.81 -0.34 -11.04
N PRO A 44 -1.10 -0.67 -12.14
CA PRO A 44 -1.43 -0.07 -13.43
C PRO A 44 -2.83 -0.46 -13.90
N THR A 45 -3.21 -1.72 -13.69
CA THR A 45 -4.54 -2.24 -14.05
C THR A 45 -5.61 -1.65 -13.14
N ASP A 46 -5.34 -1.54 -11.84
CA ASP A 46 -6.30 -0.95 -10.90
C ASP A 46 -6.58 0.52 -11.21
N LEU A 47 -5.55 1.29 -11.59
CA LEU A 47 -5.75 2.69 -11.97
C LEU A 47 -6.48 2.82 -13.33
N ASP A 48 -6.26 1.89 -14.27
CA ASP A 48 -7.06 1.83 -15.51
C ASP A 48 -8.54 1.61 -15.20
N LEU A 49 -8.86 0.71 -14.27
CA LEU A 49 -10.24 0.48 -13.83
C LEU A 49 -10.85 1.72 -13.16
N VAL A 50 -10.10 2.45 -12.33
CA VAL A 50 -10.56 3.70 -11.69
C VAL A 50 -10.87 4.77 -12.74
N ARG A 51 -9.99 4.94 -13.73
CA ARG A 51 -10.22 5.86 -14.86
C ARG A 51 -11.46 5.46 -15.66
N ASP A 52 -11.56 4.19 -16.04
CA ASP A 52 -12.62 3.69 -16.92
C ASP A 52 -14.01 3.70 -16.23
N ALA A 53 -14.02 3.62 -14.90
CA ALA A 53 -15.22 3.83 -14.09
C ALA A 53 -15.66 5.31 -14.00
N GLY A 54 -14.85 6.25 -14.52
CA GLY A 54 -15.19 7.68 -14.57
C GLY A 54 -14.94 8.45 -13.27
N PHE A 55 -14.05 7.97 -12.40
CA PHE A 55 -13.67 8.70 -11.18
C PHE A 55 -12.69 9.83 -11.50
N ASP A 56 -12.71 10.89 -10.67
CA ASP A 56 -11.80 12.04 -10.81
C ASP A 56 -10.52 11.93 -9.97
N ALA A 57 -10.50 11.04 -8.98
CA ALA A 57 -9.50 11.02 -7.93
C ALA A 57 -9.27 9.61 -7.39
N TYR A 58 -8.04 9.37 -6.94
CA TYR A 58 -7.66 8.15 -6.23
C TYR A 58 -7.08 8.51 -4.87
N ARG A 59 -7.79 8.12 -3.81
CA ARG A 59 -7.29 8.22 -2.43
C ARG A 59 -6.55 6.95 -2.07
N PHE A 60 -5.29 7.10 -1.70
CA PHE A 60 -4.44 6.01 -1.23
C PHE A 60 -3.80 6.36 0.11
N SER A 61 -3.11 5.40 0.72
CA SER A 61 -2.26 5.65 1.88
C SER A 61 -0.88 5.09 1.67
N PHE A 62 0.13 5.81 2.14
CA PHE A 62 1.49 5.29 2.22
C PHE A 62 1.56 4.20 3.29
N ALA A 63 2.31 3.14 3.01
CA ALA A 63 2.79 2.21 4.00
C ALA A 63 4.04 2.79 4.65
N TRP A 64 3.90 3.32 5.88
CA TRP A 64 5.06 3.74 6.67
C TRP A 64 6.16 2.68 6.67
N PRO A 65 5.92 1.39 7.00
CA PRO A 65 6.99 0.40 7.03
C PRO A 65 7.57 0.03 5.65
N ARG A 66 6.98 0.49 4.54
CA ARG A 66 7.63 0.39 3.22
C ARG A 66 8.56 1.57 2.98
N LEU A 67 8.15 2.77 3.39
CA LEU A 67 8.95 3.98 3.25
C LEU A 67 10.11 4.03 4.25
N ILE A 68 9.89 3.61 5.49
CA ILE A 68 10.89 3.60 6.57
C ILE A 68 10.74 2.25 7.30
N PRO A 69 11.46 1.19 6.85
CA PRO A 69 11.27 -0.18 7.36
C PRO A 69 11.50 -0.35 8.86
N ASP A 70 12.49 0.36 9.42
CA ASP A 70 12.79 0.34 10.85
C ASP A 70 11.92 1.33 11.66
N GLY A 71 10.88 1.89 11.03
CA GLY A 71 9.98 2.91 11.57
C GLY A 71 10.58 4.30 11.77
N THR A 72 11.89 4.40 11.89
CA THR A 72 12.66 5.65 11.91
C THR A 72 13.95 5.51 11.12
N GLY A 73 14.61 6.62 10.79
CA GLY A 73 15.91 6.60 10.11
C GLY A 73 15.79 6.75 8.60
N ALA A 74 16.56 5.94 7.86
CA ALA A 74 16.69 6.06 6.42
C ALA A 74 15.41 5.61 5.71
N ALA A 75 15.07 6.32 4.63
CA ALA A 75 14.00 5.89 3.74
C ALA A 75 14.47 4.73 2.84
N SER A 76 13.54 3.86 2.45
CA SER A 76 13.77 2.81 1.45
C SER A 76 13.66 3.39 0.05
N ASP A 77 14.73 3.31 -0.74
CA ASP A 77 14.72 3.75 -2.14
C ASP A 77 13.69 2.97 -2.97
N ALA A 78 13.57 1.66 -2.74
CA ALA A 78 12.59 0.82 -3.43
C ALA A 78 11.14 1.15 -3.02
N GLY A 79 10.94 1.47 -1.74
CA GLY A 79 9.65 1.95 -1.24
C GLY A 79 9.25 3.28 -1.85
N LEU A 80 10.20 4.23 -1.96
CA LEU A 80 9.99 5.51 -2.62
C LEU A 80 9.68 5.34 -4.10
N ASP A 81 10.44 4.52 -4.83
CA ASP A 81 10.22 4.23 -6.25
C ASP A 81 8.83 3.64 -6.52
N TYR A 82 8.34 2.76 -5.66
CA TYR A 82 6.98 2.21 -5.79
C TYR A 82 5.91 3.32 -5.75
N TYR A 83 5.98 4.23 -4.77
CA TYR A 83 4.99 5.30 -4.67
C TYR A 83 5.18 6.39 -5.72
N ASP A 84 6.41 6.65 -6.17
CA ASP A 84 6.70 7.56 -7.28
C ASP A 84 5.98 7.07 -8.55
N ARG A 85 6.20 5.80 -8.93
CA ARG A 85 5.51 5.17 -10.07
C ARG A 85 4.00 5.13 -9.91
N LEU A 86 3.49 4.87 -8.70
CA LEU A 86 2.05 4.88 -8.43
C LEU A 86 1.47 6.29 -8.64
N ILE A 87 2.12 7.33 -8.11
CA ILE A 87 1.67 8.72 -8.24
C ILE A 87 1.74 9.20 -9.69
N ASP A 88 2.82 8.90 -10.40
CA ASP A 88 2.94 9.17 -11.82
C ASP A 88 1.82 8.47 -12.60
N GLY A 89 1.58 7.19 -12.31
CA GLY A 89 0.49 6.42 -12.91
C GLY A 89 -0.90 7.01 -12.66
N ILE A 90 -1.15 7.59 -11.49
CA ILE A 90 -2.39 8.30 -11.15
C ILE A 90 -2.51 9.54 -12.04
N LEU A 91 -1.46 10.35 -12.12
CA LEU A 91 -1.44 11.62 -12.86
C LEU A 91 -1.56 11.41 -14.38
N GLU A 92 -0.89 10.40 -14.93
CA GLU A 92 -0.98 10.02 -16.35
C GLU A 92 -2.40 9.68 -16.80
N ARG A 93 -3.22 9.18 -15.88
CA ARG A 93 -4.63 8.83 -16.12
C ARG A 93 -5.59 9.99 -15.87
N GLY A 94 -5.06 11.19 -15.56
CA GLY A 94 -5.86 12.38 -15.24
C GLY A 94 -6.55 12.31 -13.88
N LEU A 95 -6.18 11.35 -13.02
CA LEU A 95 -6.73 11.21 -11.68
C LEU A 95 -5.99 12.14 -10.71
N LYS A 96 -6.70 12.66 -9.70
CA LYS A 96 -6.09 13.43 -8.61
C LYS A 96 -5.60 12.52 -7.49
N PRO A 97 -4.31 12.57 -7.09
CA PRO A 97 -3.81 11.79 -5.95
C PRO A 97 -4.24 12.43 -4.63
N PHE A 98 -4.90 11.65 -3.76
CA PHE A 98 -5.22 12.04 -2.38
C PHE A 98 -4.47 11.14 -1.41
N ALA A 99 -3.29 11.58 -1.00
CA ALA A 99 -2.42 10.79 -0.13
C ALA A 99 -2.82 10.89 1.35
N THR A 100 -2.97 9.74 1.99
CA THR A 100 -3.09 9.61 3.45
C THR A 100 -1.74 9.16 4.02
N LEU A 101 -1.14 9.95 4.91
CA LEU A 101 0.18 9.63 5.49
C LEU A 101 0.14 8.40 6.39
N TYR A 102 -0.92 8.25 7.18
CA TYR A 102 -1.06 7.16 8.14
C TYR A 102 -2.43 6.53 8.05
N HIS A 103 -2.47 5.22 7.81
CA HIS A 103 -3.70 4.44 7.77
C HIS A 103 -3.53 3.12 8.54
N TRP A 104 -3.18 3.27 9.82
CA TRP A 104 -3.14 2.24 10.86
C TRP A 104 -1.98 1.24 10.80
N ASP A 105 -1.09 1.36 9.83
CA ASP A 105 0.04 0.47 9.61
C ASP A 105 1.34 0.99 10.25
N LEU A 106 1.29 1.28 11.56
CA LEU A 106 2.47 1.67 12.34
C LEU A 106 3.53 0.55 12.28
N PRO A 107 4.80 0.84 11.98
CA PRO A 107 5.91 -0.12 12.09
C PRO A 107 6.01 -0.74 13.49
#